data_AF-A0A7K2ZIZ6-F1
#
_entry.id   AF-A0A7K2ZIZ6-F1
#
_cell.length_a   1.000
_cell.length_b   1.000
_cell.length_c   1.000
_cell.angle_alpha   90.00
_cell.angle_beta   90.00
_cell.angle_gamma   90.00
#
_symmetry.space_group_name_H-M   'P 1'
#
loop_
_entity.id
_entity.type
_entity.pdbx_description
1 polymer ?
#
loop_
_entity_poly.entity_id
_entity_poly.type
_entity_poly.pdbx_seq_one_letter_code
_entity_poly.pdbx_strand_id
1 'polypeptide(L)'
;EEAAFLAPLPAAALDGVGAATARTLCGYGLDSVGRIAAAPLATLQRITGVRTGRELWERARGIDRTRVVPNAAARSIAAERSFPRDELSPERHRRALLSLTEELGARLRGEGQVCRSLAVSVRYADRTGYATLTRSR
;
A
#
# COMPACT_ATOMS: atom_id res chain seq x y z
N GLU A 1 -0.27 -28.06 10.55
CA GLU A 1 -1.45 -28.08 9.66
C GLU A 1 -1.50 -26.84 8.75
N GLU A 2 -1.32 -25.62 9.28
CA GLU A 2 -1.32 -24.39 8.46
C GLU A 2 -0.24 -24.32 7.36
N ALA A 3 1.01 -24.71 7.66
CA ALA A 3 2.08 -24.68 6.66
C ALA A 3 1.78 -25.60 5.46
N ALA A 4 1.10 -26.74 5.68
CA ALA A 4 0.69 -27.65 4.62
C ALA A 4 -0.46 -27.09 3.77
N PHE A 5 -1.37 -26.34 4.40
CA PHE A 5 -2.44 -25.63 3.70
C PHE A 5 -1.92 -24.48 2.84
N LEU A 6 -0.93 -23.72 3.34
CA LEU A 6 -0.37 -22.58 2.63
C LEU A 6 0.60 -23.00 1.52
N ALA A 7 1.37 -24.08 1.71
CA ALA A 7 2.41 -24.52 0.79
C ALA A 7 2.03 -24.55 -0.71
N PRO A 8 0.86 -25.09 -1.13
CA PRO A 8 0.47 -25.15 -2.54
C PRO A 8 -0.02 -23.82 -3.11
N LEU A 9 -0.26 -22.81 -2.28
CA LEU A 9 -0.78 -21.53 -2.75
C LEU A 9 0.28 -20.75 -3.53
N PRO A 10 -0.13 -19.96 -4.56
CA PRO A 10 0.80 -19.11 -5.28
C PRO A 10 1.32 -17.99 -4.38
N ALA A 11 2.52 -17.49 -4.67
CA ALA A 11 3.14 -16.39 -3.93
C ALA A 11 2.23 -15.15 -3.79
N ALA A 12 1.40 -14.88 -4.82
CA ALA A 12 0.45 -13.78 -4.84
C ALA A 12 -0.75 -13.95 -3.88
N ALA A 13 -1.00 -15.16 -3.38
CA ALA A 13 -2.07 -15.41 -2.41
C ALA A 13 -1.63 -15.08 -0.96
N LEU A 14 -0.33 -14.84 -0.75
CA LEU A 14 0.18 -14.50 0.57
C LEU A 14 -0.13 -13.04 0.92
N ASP A 15 -0.71 -12.82 2.09
CA ASP A 15 -1.05 -11.47 2.56
C ASP A 15 0.19 -10.56 2.59
N GLY A 16 0.03 -9.33 2.10
CA GLY A 16 1.11 -8.35 1.95
C GLY A 16 1.98 -8.52 0.69
N VAL A 17 1.76 -9.55 -0.12
CA VAL A 17 2.45 -9.72 -1.42
C VAL A 17 1.61 -9.11 -2.55
N GLY A 18 1.95 -7.88 -2.93
CA GLY A 18 1.36 -7.23 -4.11
C GLY A 18 1.88 -7.81 -5.44
N ALA A 19 1.22 -7.47 -6.55
CA ALA A 19 1.56 -7.96 -7.89
C ALA A 19 3.00 -7.67 -8.34
N ALA A 20 3.61 -6.57 -7.86
CA ALA A 20 5.02 -6.27 -8.15
C ALA A 20 5.95 -7.24 -7.41
N THR A 21 5.77 -7.40 -6.10
CA THR A 21 6.53 -8.34 -5.27
C THR A 21 6.37 -9.78 -5.75
N ALA A 22 5.14 -10.20 -6.09
CA ALA A 22 4.88 -11.53 -6.65
C ALA A 22 5.67 -11.75 -7.95
N ARG A 23 5.67 -10.79 -8.88
CA ARG A 23 6.46 -10.87 -10.12
C ARG A 23 7.95 -10.99 -9.84
N THR A 24 8.48 -10.19 -8.91
CA THR A 24 9.89 -10.28 -8.51
C THR A 24 10.20 -11.66 -7.96
N LEU A 25 9.41 -12.18 -7.02
CA LEU A 25 9.60 -13.50 -6.41
C LEU A 25 9.52 -14.63 -7.45
N CYS A 26 8.53 -14.59 -8.35
CA CYS A 26 8.42 -15.54 -9.45
C CYS A 26 9.66 -15.51 -10.37
N GLY A 27 10.24 -14.33 -10.61
CA GLY A 27 11.50 -14.19 -11.35
C GLY A 27 12.70 -14.91 -10.72
N TYR A 28 12.66 -15.17 -9.41
CA TYR A 28 13.64 -15.96 -8.66
C TYR A 28 13.19 -17.42 -8.42
N GLY A 29 12.13 -17.89 -9.08
CA GLY A 29 11.60 -19.25 -8.92
C GLY A 29 10.77 -19.48 -7.66
N LEU A 30 10.47 -18.42 -6.90
CA LEU A 30 9.67 -18.43 -5.68
C LEU A 30 8.19 -18.18 -6.02
N ASP A 31 7.58 -19.11 -6.75
CA ASP A 31 6.21 -19.01 -7.27
C ASP A 31 5.12 -19.44 -6.29
N SER A 32 5.49 -20.10 -5.19
CA SER A 32 4.59 -20.72 -4.23
C SER A 32 5.00 -20.38 -2.79
N VAL A 33 4.02 -20.34 -1.90
CA VAL A 33 4.26 -20.04 -0.47
C VAL A 33 5.18 -21.08 0.15
N GLY A 34 5.07 -22.35 -0.25
CA GLY A 34 5.97 -23.42 0.21
C GLY A 34 7.44 -23.15 -0.15
N ARG A 35 7.72 -22.65 -1.37
CA ARG A 35 9.09 -22.29 -1.79
C ARG A 35 9.60 -21.06 -1.07
N ILE A 36 8.75 -20.07 -0.83
CA ILE A 36 9.09 -18.89 -0.03
C ILE A 36 9.41 -19.30 1.42
N ALA A 37 8.62 -20.20 2.00
CA ALA A 37 8.88 -20.75 3.31
C ALA A 37 10.20 -21.53 3.34
N ALA A 38 10.50 -22.35 2.33
CA ALA A 38 11.75 -23.10 2.26
C ALA A 38 13.00 -22.22 2.01
N ALA A 39 12.84 -21.01 1.45
CA ALA A 39 13.94 -20.13 1.13
C ALA A 39 14.66 -19.61 2.39
N PRO A 40 16.01 -19.46 2.35
CA PRO A 40 16.75 -18.80 3.41
C PRO A 40 16.29 -17.35 3.60
N LEU A 41 16.14 -16.91 4.84
CA LEU A 41 15.73 -15.54 5.17
C LEU A 41 16.63 -14.49 4.50
N ALA A 42 17.95 -14.71 4.49
CA ALA A 42 18.92 -13.82 3.85
C ALA A 42 18.66 -13.63 2.34
N THR A 43 18.15 -14.66 1.66
CA THR A 43 17.78 -14.57 0.24
C THR A 43 16.55 -13.70 0.05
N LEU A 44 15.51 -13.88 0.85
CA LEU A 44 14.30 -13.07 0.76
C LEU A 44 14.57 -11.60 1.10
N GLN A 45 15.43 -11.34 2.09
CA GLN A 45 15.85 -9.99 2.46
C GLN A 45 16.65 -9.31 1.35
N ARG A 46 17.47 -10.06 0.61
CA ARG A 46 18.22 -9.53 -0.54
C ARG A 46 17.30 -9.16 -1.70
N ILE A 47 16.22 -9.91 -1.91
CA ILE A 47 15.27 -9.69 -3.01
C ILE A 47 14.30 -8.55 -2.68
N THR A 48 13.76 -8.51 -1.46
CA THR A 48 12.61 -7.65 -1.10
C THR A 48 12.93 -6.56 -0.06
N GLY A 49 14.15 -6.56 0.49
CA GLY A 49 14.56 -5.70 1.60
C GLY A 49 14.44 -6.38 2.97
N VAL A 50 15.16 -5.83 3.96
CA VAL A 50 15.35 -6.46 5.28
C VAL A 50 14.03 -6.69 6.04
N ARG A 51 13.17 -5.66 6.08
CA ARG A 51 11.88 -5.70 6.79
C ARG A 51 10.90 -6.62 6.07
N THR A 52 10.64 -6.32 4.80
CA THR A 52 9.68 -7.06 3.96
C THR A 52 10.06 -8.54 3.85
N GLY A 53 11.35 -8.85 3.66
CA GLY A 53 11.81 -10.22 3.56
C GLY A 53 11.61 -11.02 4.84
N ARG A 54 11.70 -10.38 6.02
CA ARG A 54 11.39 -11.00 7.30
C ARG A 54 9.90 -11.25 7.46
N GLU A 55 9.06 -10.24 7.20
CA GLU A 55 7.61 -10.36 7.29
C GLU A 55 7.09 -11.45 6.34
N LEU A 56 7.61 -11.49 5.12
CA LEU A 56 7.31 -12.52 4.12
C LEU A 56 7.66 -13.93 4.60
N TRP A 57 8.85 -14.08 5.19
CA TRP A 57 9.35 -15.36 5.70
C TRP A 57 8.55 -15.89 6.89
N GLU A 58 8.11 -15.00 7.78
CA GLU A 58 7.26 -15.31 8.93
C GLU A 58 5.83 -15.68 8.47
N ARG A 59 5.23 -14.87 7.59
CA ARG A 59 3.88 -15.11 7.04
C ARG A 59 3.78 -16.39 6.24
N ALA A 60 4.79 -16.72 5.43
CA ALA A 60 4.83 -17.97 4.67
C ALA A 60 4.84 -19.22 5.58
N ARG A 61 5.19 -19.06 6.86
CA ARG A 61 5.14 -20.10 7.90
C ARG A 61 3.91 -20.02 8.79
N GLY A 62 2.95 -19.15 8.48
CA GLY A 62 1.77 -18.91 9.32
C GLY A 62 2.06 -18.07 10.57
N ILE A 63 3.23 -17.43 10.68
CA ILE A 63 3.58 -16.60 11.83
C ILE A 63 3.16 -15.15 11.53
N ASP A 64 2.05 -14.72 12.11
CA ASP A 64 1.66 -13.31 12.18
C ASP A 64 1.63 -12.85 13.65
N ARG A 65 2.48 -11.86 13.98
CA ARG A 65 2.57 -11.29 15.33
C ARG A 65 1.75 -10.01 15.50
N THR A 66 1.00 -9.62 14.48
CA THR A 66 0.22 -8.38 14.49
C THR A 66 -0.93 -8.51 15.47
N ARG A 67 -0.93 -7.67 16.52
CA ARG A 67 -2.04 -7.61 17.46
C ARG A 67 -3.24 -6.95 16.80
N VAL A 68 -4.41 -7.55 16.94
CA VAL A 68 -5.69 -6.93 16.58
C VAL A 68 -5.93 -5.73 17.51
N VAL A 69 -5.97 -4.52 16.95
CA VAL A 69 -6.28 -3.29 17.70
C VAL A 69 -7.64 -2.79 17.24
N PRO A 70 -8.71 -2.97 18.05
CA PRO A 70 -10.02 -2.43 17.73
C PRO A 70 -9.97 -0.90 17.81
N ASN A 71 -10.71 -0.23 16.92
CA ASN A 71 -10.92 1.23 16.93
C ASN A 71 -9.62 2.06 16.85
N ALA A 72 -8.58 1.56 16.17
CA ALA A 72 -7.42 2.39 15.87
C ALA A 72 -7.87 3.61 15.05
N ALA A 73 -7.59 4.81 15.56
CA ALA A 73 -7.85 6.05 14.83
C ALA A 73 -7.15 6.01 13.47
N ALA A 74 -7.85 6.44 12.42
CA ALA A 74 -7.29 6.49 11.08
C ALA A 74 -6.02 7.36 11.09
N ARG A 75 -4.88 6.78 10.71
CA ARG A 75 -3.59 7.49 10.70
C ARG A 75 -3.52 8.56 9.60
N SER A 76 -4.38 8.45 8.60
CA SER A 76 -4.52 9.40 7.52
C SER A 76 -5.95 9.38 6.97
N ILE A 77 -6.37 10.52 6.44
CA ILE A 77 -7.63 10.68 5.71
C ILE A 77 -7.26 11.20 4.32
N ALA A 78 -7.77 10.56 3.29
CA ALA A 78 -7.55 10.93 1.91
C ALA A 78 -8.87 11.00 1.16
N ALA A 79 -8.95 11.92 0.20
CA ALA A 79 -10.04 12.05 -0.74
C ALA A 79 -9.44 12.24 -2.14
N GLU A 80 -10.02 11.61 -3.15
CA GLU A 80 -9.58 11.70 -4.53
C GLU A 80 -10.71 12.20 -5.41
N ARG A 81 -10.34 12.94 -6.47
CA ARG A 81 -11.25 13.32 -7.56
C ARG A 81 -10.62 12.94 -8.88
N SER A 82 -11.28 12.04 -9.59
CA SER A 82 -10.92 11.70 -10.96
C SER A 82 -11.71 12.55 -11.95
N PHE A 83 -11.06 12.98 -13.02
CA PHE A 83 -11.71 13.67 -14.14
C PHE A 83 -12.15 12.64 -15.19
N PRO A 84 -13.26 12.90 -15.92
CA PRO A 84 -13.74 11.99 -16.97
C PRO A 84 -12.80 11.92 -18.19
N ARG A 85 -12.00 12.97 -18.41
CA ARG A 85 -10.94 13.05 -19.41
C ARG A 85 -9.76 13.82 -18.81
N ASP A 86 -8.61 13.70 -19.45
CA ASP A 86 -7.43 14.46 -19.07
C ASP A 86 -7.75 15.95 -19.13
N GLU A 87 -7.56 16.63 -18.00
CA GLU A 87 -7.99 18.00 -17.80
C GLU A 87 -6.76 18.89 -17.72
N LEU A 88 -6.76 19.98 -18.49
CA LEU A 88 -5.67 20.96 -18.53
C LEU A 88 -6.11 22.34 -18.02
N SER A 89 -7.41 22.56 -17.76
CA SER A 89 -7.92 23.84 -17.23
C SER A 89 -7.49 24.04 -15.77
N PRO A 90 -6.71 25.10 -15.48
CA PRO A 90 -6.33 25.45 -14.11
C PRO A 90 -7.54 25.72 -13.19
N GLU A 91 -8.63 26.27 -13.74
CA GLU A 91 -9.86 26.58 -13.01
C GLU A 91 -10.55 25.30 -12.54
N ARG A 92 -10.58 24.25 -13.37
CA ARG A 92 -11.15 22.96 -12.99
C ARG A 92 -10.28 22.22 -11.99
N HIS A 93 -8.96 22.29 -12.13
CA HIS A 93 -8.04 21.76 -11.11
C HIS A 93 -8.25 22.45 -9.76
N ARG A 94 -8.34 23.79 -9.74
CA ARG A 94 -8.58 24.56 -8.51
C ARG A 94 -9.92 24.20 -7.88
N ARG A 95 -10.98 24.02 -8.69
CA ARG A 95 -12.30 23.60 -8.19
C ARG A 95 -12.26 22.21 -7.56
N ALA A 96 -11.57 21.26 -8.19
CA ALA A 96 -11.40 19.92 -7.64
C ALA A 96 -10.62 19.95 -6.31
N LEU A 97 -9.53 20.73 -6.25
CA LEU A 97 -8.76 20.91 -5.01
C LEU A 97 -9.59 21.51 -3.89
N LEU A 98 -10.38 22.56 -4.17
CA LEU A 98 -11.26 23.17 -3.17
C LEU A 98 -12.30 22.17 -2.65
N SER A 99 -12.97 21.44 -3.54
CA SER A 99 -13.92 20.40 -3.15
C SER A 99 -13.28 19.31 -2.28
N LEU A 100 -12.05 18.89 -2.60
CA LEU A 100 -11.30 17.93 -1.80
C LEU A 100 -10.97 18.48 -0.40
N THR A 101 -10.56 19.75 -0.30
CA THR A 101 -10.26 20.37 0.99
C THR A 101 -11.51 20.56 1.86
N GLU A 102 -12.65 20.85 1.25
CA GLU A 102 -13.93 20.96 1.95
C GLU A 102 -14.36 19.61 2.52
N GLU A 103 -14.27 18.54 1.71
CA GLU A 103 -14.58 17.17 2.13
C GLU A 103 -13.68 16.71 3.28
N LEU A 104 -12.36 16.86 3.12
CA LEU A 104 -11.39 16.50 4.16
C LEU A 104 -11.57 17.33 5.43
N GLY A 105 -11.83 18.64 5.30
CA GLY A 105 -12.05 19.53 6.43
C GLY A 105 -13.37 19.27 7.16
N ALA A 106 -14.43 18.87 6.46
CA ALA A 106 -15.68 18.43 7.08
C ALA A 106 -15.47 17.13 7.86
N ARG A 107 -14.75 16.17 7.27
CA ARG A 107 -14.48 14.88 7.91
C ARG A 107 -13.58 15.01 9.15
N LEU A 108 -12.49 15.76 9.06
CA LEU A 108 -11.61 16.04 10.21
C LEU A 108 -12.37 16.68 11.37
N ARG A 109 -13.24 17.66 11.08
CA ARG A 109 -14.08 18.29 12.12
C ARG A 109 -15.10 17.33 12.72
N GLY A 110 -15.73 16.49 11.90
CA GLY A 110 -16.69 15.47 12.36
C GLY A 110 -16.06 14.42 13.26
N GLU A 111 -14.80 14.06 13.01
CA GLU A 111 -14.02 13.11 13.82
C GLU A 111 -13.27 13.78 14.99
N GLY A 112 -13.35 15.11 15.13
CA GLY A 112 -12.64 15.87 16.18
C GLY A 112 -11.11 15.84 16.04
N GLN A 113 -10.60 15.66 14.82
CA GLN A 113 -9.18 15.48 14.53
C GLN A 113 -8.54 16.71 13.89
N VAL A 114 -7.21 16.78 14.00
CA VAL A 114 -6.37 17.78 13.33
C VAL A 114 -5.30 17.09 12.48
N CYS A 115 -5.04 17.63 11.29
CA CYS A 115 -3.98 17.12 10.42
C CYS A 115 -2.63 17.79 10.72
N ARG A 116 -1.59 16.98 10.96
CA ARG A 116 -0.20 17.49 11.08
C ARG A 116 0.46 17.70 9.72
N SER A 117 0.08 16.92 8.72
CA SER A 117 0.73 16.93 7.41
C SER A 117 -0.30 16.76 6.31
N LEU A 118 -0.10 17.45 5.20
CA LEU A 118 -0.94 17.38 4.02
C LEU A 118 -0.11 16.86 2.85
N ALA A 119 -0.63 15.86 2.16
CA ALA A 119 -0.05 15.37 0.91
C ALA A 119 -1.05 15.61 -0.22
N VAL A 120 -0.55 16.12 -1.34
CA VAL A 120 -1.31 16.28 -2.58
C VAL A 120 -0.66 15.40 -3.64
N SER A 121 -1.45 14.49 -4.21
CA SER A 121 -1.01 13.61 -5.28
C SER A 121 -1.74 13.96 -6.57
N VAL A 122 -0.98 14.15 -7.64
CA VAL A 122 -1.49 14.39 -8.99
C VAL A 122 -1.03 13.24 -9.88
N ARG A 123 -1.98 12.64 -10.60
CA ARG A 123 -1.70 11.63 -11.63
C ARG A 123 -1.80 12.28 -13.00
N TYR A 124 -0.75 12.14 -13.81
CA TYR A 124 -0.70 12.69 -15.16
C TYR A 124 -1.36 11.76 -16.19
N ALA A 125 -1.79 12.35 -17.30
CA ALA A 125 -2.49 11.70 -18.41
C ALA A 125 -1.67 10.57 -19.06
N ASP A 126 -0.35 10.75 -19.13
CA ASP A 126 0.59 9.80 -19.72
C ASP A 126 0.75 8.51 -18.91
N ARG A 127 0.12 8.42 -17.72
CA ARG A 127 0.19 7.30 -16.78
C ARG A 127 1.62 6.90 -16.41
N THR A 128 2.60 7.77 -16.66
CA THR A 128 4.02 7.48 -16.37
C THR A 128 4.32 7.58 -14.88
N GLY A 129 3.44 8.19 -14.09
CA GLY A 129 3.54 8.16 -12.63
C GLY A 129 2.54 9.00 -11.87
N TYR A 130 2.78 9.10 -10.56
CA TYR A 130 2.10 9.97 -9.61
C TYR A 130 3.12 10.99 -9.10
N ALA A 131 2.87 12.29 -9.28
CA ALA A 131 3.61 13.31 -8.55
C ALA A 131 2.93 13.52 -7.20
N THR A 132 3.62 13.17 -6.12
CA THR A 132 3.15 13.44 -4.76
C THR A 132 3.99 14.54 -4.14
N LEU A 133 3.35 15.66 -3.84
CA LEU A 133 3.93 16.75 -3.08
C LEU A 133 3.41 16.68 -1.65
N THR A 134 4.32 16.41 -0.71
CA THR A 134 4.00 16.41 0.72
C THR A 134 4.45 17.73 1.34
N ARG A 135 3.57 18.39 2.08
CA ARG A 135 3.87 19.55 2.90
C ARG A 135 3.46 19.27 4.34
N SER A 136 4.44 19.21 5.22
CA SER A 136 4.27 19.27 6.67
C SER A 136 4.62 20.67 7.16
N ARG A 137 3.89 21.17 8.16
CA ARG A 137 4.26 22.36 8.93
C ARG A 137 4.39 21.97 10.40
#